data_AF-A0A843SQS0-F1
#
_entry.id   AF-A0A843SQS0-F1
#
_cell.length_a   1.000
_cell.length_b   1.000
_cell.length_c   1.000
_cell.angle_alpha   90.00
_cell.angle_beta   90.00
_cell.angle_gamma   90.00
#
_symmetry.space_group_name_H-M   'P 1'
#
loop_
_entity.id
_entity.type
_entity.pdbx_description
1 polymer ?
#
loop_
_entity_poly.entity_id
_entity_poly.type
_entity_poly.pdbx_seq_one_letter_code
_entity_poly.pdbx_strand_id
1 'polypeptide(L)'
;MSLLSMRGGVARFRRHRARWVVRGAISVYTVFAIWAAVAHGQPSAQPGGIYTAAQATRGEATYKAQCTTCHGEALEGKLAPPLTGPEFMRVWGNQPLLDLVTKIQNTMPANAAGQLSRQQSVDIVAYVLELSKLPPGNADLGTDDGVLTQITLPAPAQPAQTRSTSSVAGSPVFPPGGNLAQVMRGILFPSSNVIFNVQNLDPSTQKVGWTPGDTAFSWVDWGAGIYTGWELVDYAAVALVESAPLMLTPGRRCENGKPVPVERDDWIKYTVELAEAGRAAYKASQSRSQDAVIEATNRVADACLLCHEAYRDKPGGTPDDPSNKIARCVP
;
A
#
# COMPACT_ATOMS: atom_id res chain seq x y z
N MET A 1 -90.91 -30.87 -2.72
CA MET A 1 -92.00 -29.98 -2.26
C MET A 1 -91.47 -28.56 -2.27
N SER A 2 -92.23 -27.68 -2.92
CA SER A 2 -91.85 -26.37 -3.45
C SER A 2 -91.93 -25.24 -2.41
N LEU A 3 -91.62 -24.02 -2.92
CA LEU A 3 -92.00 -22.67 -2.44
C LEU A 3 -90.83 -21.98 -1.70
N LEU A 4 -90.43 -20.73 -1.97
CA LEU A 4 -90.88 -19.66 -2.87
C LEU A 4 -89.85 -18.52 -2.71
N SER A 5 -89.44 -17.79 -3.76
CA SER A 5 -89.21 -16.34 -3.64
C SER A 5 -88.98 -15.64 -5.00
N MET A 6 -89.99 -14.83 -5.36
CA MET A 6 -90.00 -13.50 -6.00
C MET A 6 -88.89 -13.11 -7.01
N ARG A 7 -89.25 -12.88 -8.28
CA ARG A 7 -89.72 -11.61 -8.90
C ARG A 7 -88.65 -10.52 -9.02
N GLY A 8 -88.40 -10.06 -10.24
CA GLY A 8 -87.75 -8.77 -10.52
C GLY A 8 -87.11 -8.71 -11.90
N GLY A 9 -87.89 -8.30 -12.91
CA GLY A 9 -87.42 -8.12 -14.28
C GLY A 9 -86.86 -6.73 -14.58
N VAL A 10 -86.60 -6.57 -15.89
CA VAL A 10 -86.32 -5.33 -16.65
C VAL A 10 -84.84 -4.91 -16.64
N ALA A 11 -84.01 -5.27 -17.62
CA ALA A 11 -83.99 -4.92 -19.06
C ALA A 11 -83.43 -3.52 -19.38
N ARG A 12 -82.44 -3.52 -20.30
CA ARG A 12 -81.85 -2.41 -21.07
C ARG A 12 -81.05 -1.38 -20.23
N PHE A 13 -79.92 -0.84 -20.66
CA PHE A 13 -79.34 -0.71 -21.99
C PHE A 13 -77.85 -0.30 -21.84
N ARG A 14 -77.01 -0.73 -22.80
CA ARG A 14 -75.88 0.00 -23.45
C ARG A 14 -75.14 1.05 -22.58
N ARG A 15 -73.81 1.05 -22.44
CA ARG A 15 -72.78 0.82 -23.47
C ARG A 15 -71.41 1.15 -22.86
N HIS A 16 -70.34 0.65 -23.48
CA HIS A 16 -68.95 1.12 -23.41
C HIS A 16 -68.13 0.82 -22.16
N ARG A 17 -67.22 -0.15 -22.29
CA ARG A 17 -65.75 -0.04 -22.09
C ARG A 17 -65.20 -1.47 -22.14
N ALA A 18 -64.56 -1.83 -23.25
CA ALA A 18 -63.10 -1.79 -23.41
C ALA A 18 -62.45 -3.10 -22.94
N ARG A 19 -61.50 -3.58 -23.77
CA ARG A 19 -60.46 -4.57 -23.49
C ARG A 19 -60.81 -6.03 -23.75
N TRP A 20 -60.56 -6.51 -24.97
CA TRP A 20 -59.26 -6.93 -25.53
C TRP A 20 -58.87 -8.32 -25.02
N VAL A 21 -59.36 -9.38 -25.67
CA VAL A 21 -58.84 -10.74 -25.55
C VAL A 21 -58.95 -11.45 -26.91
N VAL A 22 -57.78 -11.82 -27.43
CA VAL A 22 -57.48 -12.97 -28.31
C VAL A 22 -57.92 -12.91 -29.78
N ARG A 23 -56.94 -12.60 -30.63
CA ARG A 23 -56.69 -13.24 -31.94
C ARG A 23 -55.17 -13.46 -32.00
N GLY A 24 -54.69 -14.70 -31.97
CA GLY A 24 -54.53 -15.55 -33.16
C GLY A 24 -53.21 -15.17 -33.82
N ALA A 25 -52.07 -15.63 -33.29
CA ALA A 25 -51.37 -16.85 -33.72
C ALA A 25 -51.08 -16.85 -35.23
N ILE A 26 -49.79 -17.00 -35.57
CA ILE A 26 -49.20 -17.02 -36.93
C ILE A 26 -48.73 -15.63 -37.42
N SER A 27 -47.73 -15.03 -36.75
CA SER A 27 -46.83 -14.05 -37.41
C SER A 27 -45.60 -13.63 -36.56
N VAL A 28 -44.94 -14.55 -35.81
CA VAL A 28 -43.73 -14.20 -35.00
C VAL A 28 -42.59 -15.23 -35.14
N TYR A 29 -42.60 -16.10 -36.15
CA TYR A 29 -41.50 -17.07 -36.34
C TYR A 29 -40.28 -16.56 -37.13
N THR A 30 -40.24 -15.28 -37.52
CA THR A 30 -39.14 -14.73 -38.34
C THR A 30 -38.44 -13.49 -37.77
N VAL A 31 -38.72 -13.10 -36.51
CA VAL A 31 -37.99 -12.00 -35.82
C VAL A 31 -37.19 -12.48 -34.60
N PHE A 32 -37.30 -13.75 -34.22
CA PHE A 32 -36.50 -14.36 -33.15
C PHE A 32 -35.16 -14.98 -33.62
N ALA A 33 -34.75 -14.70 -34.86
CA ALA A 33 -33.59 -15.32 -35.52
C ALA A 33 -32.37 -14.39 -35.70
N ILE A 34 -32.32 -13.21 -35.05
CA ILE A 34 -31.19 -12.26 -35.19
C ILE A 34 -30.56 -11.87 -33.84
N TRP A 35 -30.93 -12.51 -32.72
CA TRP A 35 -30.37 -12.21 -31.39
C TRP A 35 -29.52 -13.34 -30.76
N ALA A 36 -29.01 -14.28 -31.57
CA ALA A 36 -28.25 -15.42 -31.05
C ALA A 36 -27.00 -15.81 -31.87
N ALA A 37 -26.34 -14.85 -32.54
CA ALA A 37 -25.08 -15.13 -33.25
C ALA A 37 -24.03 -14.01 -33.09
N VAL A 38 -24.02 -13.35 -31.93
CA VAL A 38 -22.84 -12.60 -31.46
C VAL A 38 -22.38 -13.23 -30.15
N ALA A 39 -22.13 -14.54 -30.20
CA ALA A 39 -21.15 -15.15 -29.33
C ALA A 39 -19.78 -14.78 -29.91
N HIS A 40 -19.33 -13.54 -29.66
CA HIS A 40 -17.89 -13.32 -29.57
C HIS A 40 -17.45 -14.26 -28.46
N GLY A 41 -16.80 -15.37 -28.84
CA GLY A 41 -16.02 -16.16 -27.92
C GLY A 41 -15.04 -15.20 -27.27
N GLN A 42 -15.39 -14.71 -26.08
CA GLN A 42 -14.41 -14.25 -25.12
C GLN A 42 -13.43 -15.42 -25.04
N PRO A 43 -12.13 -15.23 -25.26
CA PRO A 43 -11.17 -16.23 -24.85
C PRO A 43 -11.37 -16.34 -23.34
N SER A 44 -12.16 -17.31 -22.92
CA SER A 44 -12.11 -17.83 -21.58
C SER A 44 -10.64 -18.09 -21.33
N ALA A 45 -10.04 -17.34 -20.40
CA ALA A 45 -8.66 -17.52 -19.98
C ALA A 45 -8.51 -19.01 -19.64
N GLN A 46 -7.94 -19.73 -20.58
CA GLN A 46 -7.73 -21.15 -20.47
C GLN A 46 -6.64 -21.31 -19.40
N PRO A 47 -6.73 -22.29 -18.48
CA PRO A 47 -5.60 -22.69 -17.67
C PRO A 47 -4.61 -23.43 -18.57
N GLY A 48 -3.95 -22.67 -19.44
CA GLY A 48 -2.85 -23.06 -20.31
C GLY A 48 -1.79 -21.99 -20.16
N GLY A 49 -0.52 -22.37 -20.11
CA GLY A 49 0.56 -21.44 -19.84
C GLY A 49 0.59 -20.24 -20.78
N ILE A 50 1.12 -19.13 -20.27
CA ILE A 50 1.18 -17.83 -20.94
C ILE A 50 2.50 -17.62 -21.70
N TYR A 51 3.35 -18.63 -21.75
CA TYR A 51 4.67 -18.64 -22.40
C TYR A 51 5.00 -20.07 -22.88
N THR A 52 5.89 -20.26 -23.86
CA THR A 52 6.34 -21.61 -24.27
C THR A 52 7.61 -22.05 -23.54
N ALA A 53 7.83 -23.36 -23.42
CA ALA A 53 9.10 -23.90 -22.91
C ALA A 53 10.31 -23.43 -23.75
N ALA A 54 10.14 -23.33 -25.07
CA ALA A 54 11.18 -22.82 -25.96
C ALA A 54 11.52 -21.35 -25.66
N GLN A 55 10.50 -20.54 -25.34
CA GLN A 55 10.69 -19.15 -24.94
C GLN A 55 11.42 -19.03 -23.60
N ALA A 56 11.03 -19.82 -22.60
CA ALA A 56 11.72 -19.85 -21.32
C ALA A 56 13.19 -20.29 -21.48
N THR A 57 13.48 -21.26 -22.35
CA THR A 57 14.86 -21.68 -22.67
C THR A 57 15.69 -20.54 -23.27
N ARG A 58 15.12 -19.71 -24.16
CA ARG A 58 15.82 -18.51 -24.68
C ARG A 58 16.06 -17.47 -23.58
N GLY A 59 15.08 -17.31 -22.70
CA GLY A 59 15.17 -16.46 -21.52
C GLY A 59 16.28 -16.87 -20.58
N GLU A 60 16.37 -18.17 -20.29
CA GLU A 60 17.41 -18.76 -19.45
C GLU A 60 18.81 -18.46 -19.98
N ALA A 61 19.04 -18.63 -21.30
CA ALA A 61 20.33 -18.34 -21.91
C ALA A 61 20.74 -16.87 -21.72
N THR A 62 19.80 -15.94 -21.90
CA THR A 62 20.04 -14.50 -21.70
C THR A 62 20.27 -14.19 -20.21
N TYR A 63 19.46 -14.77 -19.33
CA TYR A 63 19.58 -14.63 -17.88
C TYR A 63 20.94 -15.11 -17.36
N LYS A 64 21.38 -16.29 -17.81
CA LYS A 64 22.68 -16.87 -17.44
C LYS A 64 23.85 -15.97 -17.83
N ALA A 65 23.78 -15.35 -19.00
CA ALA A 65 24.82 -14.47 -19.51
C ALA A 65 24.87 -13.11 -18.81
N GLN A 66 23.74 -12.58 -18.34
CA GLN A 66 23.63 -11.15 -18.00
C GLN A 66 23.09 -10.85 -16.59
N CYS A 67 22.51 -11.82 -15.88
CA CYS A 67 21.74 -11.56 -14.65
C CYS A 67 22.27 -12.32 -13.41
N THR A 68 22.92 -13.46 -13.61
CA THR A 68 23.30 -14.42 -12.54
C THR A 68 24.22 -13.84 -11.48
N THR A 69 25.15 -12.96 -11.86
CA THR A 69 26.09 -12.30 -10.92
C THR A 69 25.35 -11.59 -9.79
N CYS A 70 24.19 -10.98 -10.07
CA CYS A 70 23.44 -10.20 -9.09
C CYS A 70 22.20 -10.93 -8.58
N HIS A 71 21.46 -11.62 -9.45
CA HIS A 71 20.17 -12.24 -9.12
C HIS A 71 20.28 -13.73 -8.76
N GLY A 72 21.48 -14.32 -8.82
CA GLY A 72 21.70 -15.73 -8.48
C GLY A 72 21.40 -16.69 -9.63
N GLU A 73 21.86 -17.94 -9.53
CA GLU A 73 21.67 -18.94 -10.58
C GLU A 73 20.25 -19.51 -10.58
N ALA A 74 19.65 -19.61 -9.39
CA ALA A 74 18.30 -20.08 -9.15
C ALA A 74 17.31 -18.92 -8.90
N LEU A 75 17.67 -17.68 -9.27
CA LEU A 75 16.87 -16.46 -9.08
C LEU A 75 16.63 -16.13 -7.60
N GLU A 76 17.46 -16.67 -6.73
CA GLU A 76 17.38 -16.58 -5.27
C GLU A 76 17.77 -15.20 -4.73
N GLY A 77 18.35 -14.34 -5.59
CA GLY A 77 18.88 -13.04 -5.19
C GLY A 77 20.21 -13.18 -4.46
N LYS A 78 21.19 -12.35 -4.84
CA LYS A 78 22.48 -12.23 -4.15
C LYS A 78 22.77 -10.77 -3.87
N LEU A 79 23.34 -10.08 -4.85
CA LEU A 79 23.61 -8.64 -4.79
C LEU A 79 22.38 -7.80 -5.17
N ALA A 80 21.42 -8.41 -5.87
CA ALA A 80 20.14 -7.83 -6.23
C ALA A 80 18.98 -8.71 -5.71
N PRO A 81 17.75 -8.17 -5.64
CA PRO A 81 16.60 -8.88 -5.08
C PRO A 81 16.31 -10.23 -5.77
N PRO A 82 15.68 -11.18 -5.05
CA PRO A 82 15.20 -12.43 -5.67
C PRO A 82 14.19 -12.14 -6.77
N LEU A 83 14.20 -12.96 -7.82
CA LEU A 83 13.26 -12.89 -8.94
C LEU A 83 12.22 -14.01 -8.90
N THR A 84 12.19 -14.77 -7.80
CA THR A 84 11.14 -15.76 -7.49
C THR A 84 10.84 -15.71 -5.98
N GLY A 85 9.81 -16.43 -5.53
CA GLY A 85 9.50 -16.54 -4.10
C GLY A 85 8.67 -15.38 -3.51
N PRO A 86 8.41 -15.40 -2.19
CA PRO A 86 7.44 -14.51 -1.54
C PRO A 86 7.73 -13.01 -1.72
N GLU A 87 9.00 -12.62 -1.67
CA GLU A 87 9.46 -11.25 -1.79
C GLU A 87 9.22 -10.70 -3.20
N PHE A 88 9.46 -11.53 -4.22
CA PHE A 88 9.13 -11.21 -5.61
C PHE A 88 7.61 -11.07 -5.79
N MET A 89 6.83 -12.04 -5.27
CA MET A 89 5.37 -12.01 -5.37
C MET A 89 4.71 -10.86 -4.60
N ARG A 90 5.34 -10.34 -3.54
CA ARG A 90 4.85 -9.15 -2.84
C ARG A 90 4.88 -7.90 -3.72
N VAL A 91 5.83 -7.81 -4.63
CA VAL A 91 6.01 -6.65 -5.52
C VAL A 91 5.29 -6.86 -6.84
N TRP A 92 5.41 -8.04 -7.43
CA TRP A 92 4.95 -8.34 -8.79
C TRP A 92 3.67 -9.16 -8.85
N GLY A 93 3.23 -9.75 -7.74
CA GLY A 93 1.98 -10.50 -7.69
C GLY A 93 0.78 -9.61 -8.03
N ASN A 94 -0.09 -10.12 -8.88
CA ASN A 94 -1.25 -9.41 -9.43
C ASN A 94 -0.91 -8.13 -10.22
N GLN A 95 0.36 -7.90 -10.56
CA GLN A 95 0.75 -6.83 -11.48
C GLN A 95 0.73 -7.33 -12.92
N PRO A 96 0.46 -6.45 -13.91
CA PRO A 96 0.64 -6.75 -15.32
C PRO A 96 2.07 -7.19 -15.64
N LEU A 97 2.24 -8.18 -16.53
CA LEU A 97 3.56 -8.57 -17.02
C LEU A 97 4.27 -7.43 -17.75
N LEU A 98 3.51 -6.50 -18.33
CA LEU A 98 4.04 -5.28 -18.93
C LEU A 98 5.01 -4.54 -17.98
N ASP A 99 4.67 -4.44 -16.70
CA ASP A 99 5.46 -3.68 -15.74
C ASP A 99 6.80 -4.36 -15.48
N LEU A 100 6.80 -5.69 -15.39
CA LEU A 100 8.02 -6.47 -15.19
C LEU A 100 8.92 -6.42 -16.43
N VAL A 101 8.36 -6.59 -17.63
CA VAL A 101 9.10 -6.49 -18.90
C VAL A 101 9.72 -5.09 -19.04
N THR A 102 8.95 -4.04 -18.75
CA THR A 102 9.40 -2.65 -18.83
C THR A 102 10.50 -2.36 -17.81
N LYS A 103 10.39 -2.91 -16.60
CA LYS A 103 11.43 -2.80 -15.57
C LYS A 103 12.74 -3.43 -16.03
N ILE A 104 12.69 -4.64 -16.58
CA ILE A 104 13.86 -5.35 -17.10
C ILE A 104 14.48 -4.56 -18.25
N GLN A 105 13.69 -4.19 -19.25
CA GLN A 105 14.16 -3.48 -20.44
C GLN A 105 14.86 -2.16 -20.10
N ASN A 106 14.27 -1.37 -19.20
CA ASN A 106 14.73 0.00 -18.94
C ASN A 106 15.83 0.10 -17.90
N THR A 107 15.96 -0.89 -17.01
CA THR A 107 16.85 -0.77 -15.85
C THR A 107 17.84 -1.91 -15.69
N MET A 108 17.75 -2.95 -16.54
CA MET A 108 18.65 -4.10 -16.49
C MET A 108 19.40 -4.30 -17.83
N PRO A 109 20.63 -4.85 -17.77
CA PRO A 109 21.45 -5.05 -16.57
C PRO A 109 21.85 -3.72 -15.91
N ALA A 110 22.08 -3.69 -14.60
CA ALA A 110 22.32 -2.43 -13.86
C ALA A 110 23.54 -1.63 -14.37
N ASN A 111 24.54 -2.30 -14.92
CA ASN A 111 25.74 -1.71 -15.53
C ASN A 111 25.58 -1.40 -17.03
N ALA A 112 24.42 -1.72 -17.62
CA ALA A 112 24.16 -1.68 -19.06
C ALA A 112 22.66 -1.49 -19.36
N ALA A 113 22.02 -0.55 -18.65
CA ALA A 113 20.58 -0.32 -18.75
C ALA A 113 20.17 0.05 -20.19
N GLY A 114 19.04 -0.49 -20.66
CA GLY A 114 18.50 -0.23 -21.99
C GLY A 114 19.13 -1.04 -23.13
N GLN A 115 20.08 -1.95 -22.85
CA GLN A 115 20.70 -2.80 -23.87
C GLN A 115 19.90 -4.07 -24.21
N LEU A 116 18.95 -4.46 -23.36
CA LEU A 116 18.04 -5.57 -23.63
C LEU A 116 16.98 -5.14 -24.63
N SER A 117 16.85 -5.89 -25.73
CA SER A 117 15.69 -5.75 -26.61
C SER A 117 14.40 -6.16 -25.90
N ARG A 118 13.28 -5.65 -26.39
CA ARG A 118 11.94 -6.04 -25.90
C ARG A 118 11.75 -7.55 -25.88
N GLN A 119 12.16 -8.23 -26.95
CA GLN A 119 12.06 -9.69 -27.05
C GLN A 119 12.89 -10.40 -25.98
N GLN A 120 14.12 -9.94 -25.74
CA GLN A 120 14.97 -10.51 -24.68
C GLN A 120 14.34 -10.31 -23.30
N SER A 121 13.76 -9.14 -23.02
CA SER A 121 13.07 -8.89 -21.75
C SER A 121 11.86 -9.81 -21.56
N VAL A 122 11.06 -10.03 -22.61
CA VAL A 122 9.91 -10.95 -22.58
C VAL A 122 10.36 -12.40 -22.41
N ASP A 123 11.42 -12.83 -23.10
CA ASP A 123 11.96 -14.18 -22.96
C ASP A 123 12.51 -14.40 -21.54
N ILE A 124 13.20 -13.42 -20.93
CA ILE A 124 13.63 -13.47 -19.53
C ILE A 124 12.42 -13.61 -18.58
N VAL A 125 11.33 -12.88 -18.83
CA VAL A 125 10.10 -13.02 -18.04
C VAL A 125 9.53 -14.44 -18.17
N ALA A 126 9.52 -15.02 -19.37
CA ALA A 126 9.09 -16.42 -19.54
C ALA A 126 9.92 -17.40 -18.70
N TYR A 127 11.23 -17.20 -18.60
CA TYR A 127 12.09 -18.01 -17.72
C TYR A 127 11.76 -17.82 -16.23
N VAL A 128 11.50 -16.59 -15.80
CA VAL A 128 11.05 -16.30 -14.42
C VAL A 128 9.72 -16.99 -14.11
N LEU A 129 8.79 -17.00 -15.07
CA LEU A 129 7.50 -17.68 -14.94
C LEU A 129 7.65 -19.20 -14.80
N GLU A 130 8.56 -19.80 -15.57
CA GLU A 130 8.89 -21.22 -15.49
C GLU A 130 9.44 -21.61 -14.12
N LEU A 131 10.40 -20.83 -13.59
CA LEU A 131 10.93 -21.08 -12.26
C LEU A 131 9.93 -20.80 -11.14
N SER A 132 8.98 -19.91 -11.39
CA SER A 132 7.81 -19.67 -10.53
C SER A 132 6.75 -20.78 -10.62
N LYS A 133 7.03 -21.88 -11.35
CA LYS A 133 6.18 -23.07 -11.50
C LYS A 133 4.85 -22.83 -12.22
N LEU A 134 4.77 -21.78 -13.04
CA LEU A 134 3.66 -21.67 -13.98
C LEU A 134 3.87 -22.68 -15.12
N PRO A 135 2.84 -23.47 -15.51
CA PRO A 135 2.99 -24.39 -16.63
C PRO A 135 3.22 -23.61 -17.94
N PRO A 136 3.98 -24.15 -18.89
CA PRO A 136 4.08 -23.59 -20.24
C PRO A 136 2.78 -23.81 -21.03
N GLY A 137 2.56 -22.99 -22.04
CA GLY A 137 1.49 -23.09 -23.02
C GLY A 137 2.00 -23.35 -24.42
N ASN A 138 1.12 -23.16 -25.40
CA ASN A 138 1.36 -23.52 -26.80
C ASN A 138 1.72 -22.32 -27.69
N ALA A 139 1.77 -21.10 -27.14
CA ALA A 139 2.09 -19.88 -27.86
C ALA A 139 3.07 -19.04 -27.05
N ASP A 140 4.01 -18.38 -27.74
CA ASP A 140 4.97 -17.49 -27.10
C ASP A 140 4.23 -16.28 -26.51
N LEU A 141 4.69 -15.82 -25.34
CA LEU A 141 4.33 -14.55 -24.76
C LEU A 141 4.74 -13.44 -25.74
N GLY A 142 3.76 -12.68 -26.21
CA GLY A 142 3.97 -11.61 -27.19
C GLY A 142 4.72 -10.41 -26.59
N THR A 143 5.35 -9.61 -27.45
CA THR A 143 6.04 -8.37 -27.08
C THR A 143 5.15 -7.14 -27.00
N ASP A 144 3.90 -7.28 -27.45
CA ASP A 144 2.91 -6.20 -27.54
C ASP A 144 2.41 -5.76 -26.15
N ASP A 145 2.40 -4.44 -25.91
CA ASP A 145 2.01 -3.86 -24.63
C ASP A 145 0.54 -4.11 -24.31
N GLY A 146 -0.34 -4.14 -25.31
CA GLY A 146 -1.75 -4.46 -25.14
C GLY A 146 -1.95 -5.88 -24.64
N VAL A 147 -1.19 -6.84 -25.18
CA VAL A 147 -1.18 -8.23 -24.69
C VAL A 147 -0.60 -8.32 -23.28
N LEU A 148 0.56 -7.70 -23.04
CA LEU A 148 1.28 -7.78 -21.76
C LEU A 148 0.56 -7.09 -20.60
N THR A 149 -0.27 -6.09 -20.88
CA THR A 149 -1.10 -5.39 -19.88
C THR A 149 -2.24 -6.28 -19.36
N GLN A 150 -2.78 -7.15 -20.22
CA GLN A 150 -3.93 -8.01 -19.89
C GLN A 150 -3.52 -9.27 -19.14
N ILE A 151 -2.24 -9.62 -19.14
CA ILE A 151 -1.71 -10.79 -18.47
C ILE A 151 -1.09 -10.34 -17.15
N THR A 152 -1.69 -10.76 -16.03
CA THR A 152 -1.11 -10.52 -14.71
C THR A 152 -0.27 -11.71 -14.27
N LEU A 153 0.78 -11.44 -13.49
CA LEU A 153 1.51 -12.49 -12.82
C LEU A 153 0.58 -13.08 -11.73
N PRO A 154 0.12 -14.34 -11.87
CA PRO A 154 -0.78 -14.92 -10.89
C PRO A 154 -0.04 -15.03 -9.56
N ALA A 155 -0.53 -14.31 -8.55
CA ALA A 155 -0.18 -14.63 -7.18
C ALA A 155 -0.53 -16.11 -6.94
N PRO A 156 0.31 -16.89 -6.22
CA PRO A 156 -0.06 -18.25 -5.85
C PRO A 156 -1.48 -18.20 -5.30
N ALA A 157 -2.38 -18.98 -5.90
CA ALA A 157 -3.77 -19.01 -5.52
C ALA A 157 -3.81 -19.24 -4.02
N GLN A 158 -4.17 -18.19 -3.26
CA GLN A 158 -4.59 -18.41 -1.89
C GLN A 158 -5.72 -19.43 -2.02
N PRO A 159 -5.63 -20.61 -1.37
CA PRO A 159 -6.71 -21.57 -1.40
C PRO A 159 -7.99 -20.79 -1.12
N ALA A 160 -9.00 -20.97 -1.98
CA ALA A 160 -10.30 -20.31 -1.86
C ALA A 160 -10.66 -20.33 -0.38
N GLN A 161 -10.66 -19.15 0.24
CA GLN A 161 -10.90 -19.02 1.66
C GLN A 161 -12.37 -19.42 1.89
N THR A 162 -12.63 -20.72 2.07
CA THR A 162 -13.56 -21.14 3.09
C THR A 162 -13.21 -20.27 4.28
N ARG A 163 -14.18 -19.51 4.81
CA ARG A 163 -14.03 -18.75 6.05
C ARG A 163 -13.74 -19.75 7.17
N SER A 164 -12.52 -20.25 7.20
CA SER A 164 -11.89 -20.86 8.33
C SER A 164 -11.47 -19.67 9.14
N THR A 165 -12.13 -19.50 10.27
CA THR A 165 -11.63 -18.76 11.42
C THR A 165 -10.33 -19.43 11.88
N SER A 166 -9.27 -19.32 11.08
CA SER A 166 -7.91 -19.59 11.51
C SER A 166 -7.41 -18.29 12.09
N SER A 167 -7.57 -18.16 13.41
CA SER A 167 -6.70 -17.29 14.20
C SER A 167 -5.27 -17.55 13.76
N VAL A 168 -4.60 -16.54 13.18
CA VAL A 168 -3.15 -16.57 13.05
C VAL A 168 -2.61 -16.82 14.44
N ALA A 169 -2.08 -18.02 14.68
CA ALA A 169 -1.31 -18.28 15.87
C ALA A 169 -0.03 -17.44 15.76
N GLY A 170 -0.08 -16.26 16.37
CA GLY A 170 1.04 -15.51 16.91
C GLY A 170 2.12 -15.06 15.92
N SER A 171 1.82 -14.07 15.07
CA SER A 171 2.88 -13.07 14.80
C SER A 171 3.37 -12.53 16.14
N PRO A 172 4.69 -12.33 16.35
CA PRO A 172 5.18 -11.73 17.58
C PRO A 172 4.44 -10.41 17.84
N VAL A 173 3.63 -10.38 18.90
CA VAL A 173 3.00 -9.15 19.37
C VAL A 173 4.04 -8.47 20.25
N PHE A 174 4.47 -7.28 19.85
CA PHE A 174 5.37 -6.48 20.66
C PHE A 174 4.52 -5.58 21.57
N PRO A 175 4.36 -5.93 22.86
CA PRO A 175 3.61 -5.07 23.78
C PRO A 175 4.31 -3.71 23.91
N PRO A 176 3.57 -2.63 24.23
CA PRO A 176 4.16 -1.33 24.50
C PRO A 176 5.18 -1.40 25.63
N GLY A 177 6.44 -1.02 25.37
CA GLY A 177 7.47 -0.91 26.41
C GLY A 177 7.32 0.32 27.33
N GLY A 178 6.44 1.27 26.97
CA GLY A 178 6.22 2.51 27.71
C GLY A 178 4.92 3.21 27.34
N ASN A 179 4.59 4.27 28.07
CA ASN A 179 3.40 5.09 27.83
C ASN A 179 3.59 6.02 26.61
N LEU A 180 2.50 6.62 26.13
CA LEU A 180 2.52 7.53 24.98
C LEU A 180 3.48 8.71 25.18
N ALA A 181 3.52 9.30 26.38
CA ALA A 181 4.36 10.47 26.66
C ALA A 181 5.87 10.12 26.59
N GLN A 182 6.25 8.89 26.92
CA GLN A 182 7.63 8.41 26.77
C GLN A 182 8.01 8.23 25.30
N VAL A 183 7.11 7.72 24.44
CA VAL A 183 7.35 7.66 22.99
C VAL A 183 7.46 9.07 22.41
N MET A 184 6.56 9.97 22.82
CA MET A 184 6.59 11.36 22.41
C MET A 184 7.91 12.05 22.81
N ARG A 185 8.32 11.95 24.07
CA ARG A 185 9.54 12.61 24.58
C ARG A 185 10.83 11.94 24.12
N GLY A 186 10.81 10.63 23.90
CA GLY A 186 12.00 9.85 23.56
C GLY A 186 12.30 9.81 22.08
N ILE A 187 11.30 10.00 21.21
CA ILE A 187 11.47 9.90 19.75
C ILE A 187 10.91 11.13 19.06
N LEU A 188 9.59 11.35 19.14
CA LEU A 188 8.92 12.34 18.29
C LEU A 188 9.36 13.78 18.57
N PHE A 189 9.47 14.16 19.85
CA PHE A 189 9.86 15.51 20.28
C PHE A 189 11.31 15.90 19.90
N PRO A 190 12.35 15.11 20.22
CA PRO A 190 13.71 15.45 19.80
C PRO A 190 13.82 15.45 18.26
N SER A 191 13.21 14.48 17.57
CA SER A 191 13.22 14.43 16.10
C SER A 191 12.51 15.63 15.47
N SER A 192 11.32 16.03 15.94
CA SER A 192 10.64 17.21 15.42
C SER A 192 11.45 18.47 15.64
N ASN A 193 12.12 18.61 16.80
CA ASN A 193 12.93 19.79 17.10
C ASN A 193 14.16 19.88 16.21
N VAL A 194 14.80 18.77 15.83
CA VAL A 194 15.87 18.77 14.83
C VAL A 194 15.36 19.31 13.49
N ILE A 195 14.19 18.88 13.05
CA ILE A 195 13.59 19.35 11.79
C ILE A 195 13.21 20.83 11.88
N PHE A 196 12.58 21.25 12.98
CA PHE A 196 12.20 22.65 13.19
C PHE A 196 13.40 23.59 13.31
N ASN A 197 14.53 23.10 13.82
CA ASN A 197 15.76 23.87 13.95
C ASN A 197 16.29 24.38 12.59
N VAL A 198 15.96 23.69 11.50
CA VAL A 198 16.33 24.09 10.13
C VAL A 198 15.80 25.48 9.76
N GLN A 199 14.71 25.94 10.40
CA GLN A 199 14.18 27.29 10.20
C GLN A 199 15.14 28.39 10.64
N ASN A 200 15.99 28.12 11.63
CA ASN A 200 16.90 29.11 12.21
C ASN A 200 18.36 28.83 11.86
N LEU A 201 18.70 27.58 11.53
CA LEU A 201 20.08 27.15 11.33
C LEU A 201 20.20 26.28 10.08
N ASP A 202 21.05 26.70 9.15
CA ASP A 202 21.35 25.91 7.94
C ASP A 202 22.15 24.66 8.33
N PRO A 203 21.64 23.44 8.07
CA PRO A 203 22.36 22.19 8.33
C PRO A 203 23.70 22.09 7.61
N SER A 204 23.91 22.81 6.50
CA SER A 204 25.19 22.81 5.77
C SER A 204 26.34 23.44 6.58
N THR A 205 26.02 24.27 7.56
CA THR A 205 27.00 25.03 8.36
C THR A 205 27.43 24.30 9.63
N GLN A 206 26.73 23.22 10.01
CA GLN A 206 27.04 22.46 11.20
C GLN A 206 28.27 21.58 10.99
N LYS A 207 29.22 21.66 11.92
CA LYS A 207 30.40 20.80 11.94
C LYS A 207 30.32 19.82 13.10
N VAL A 208 30.85 18.63 12.88
CA VAL A 208 31.14 17.64 13.94
C VAL A 208 32.03 18.32 14.98
N GLY A 209 31.60 18.30 16.24
CA GLY A 209 32.20 19.15 17.26
C GLY A 209 32.07 18.60 18.66
N TRP A 210 32.40 17.32 18.87
CA TRP A 210 32.73 16.88 20.22
C TRP A 210 34.21 17.16 20.49
N THR A 211 34.47 18.12 21.37
CA THR A 211 35.78 18.29 22.00
C THR A 211 35.74 17.60 23.35
N PRO A 212 36.63 16.62 23.62
CA PRO A 212 36.78 16.09 24.97
C PRO A 212 37.04 17.23 25.95
N GLY A 213 36.20 17.39 26.97
CA GLY A 213 36.48 18.28 28.09
C GLY A 213 37.44 17.64 29.10
N ASP A 214 37.87 18.40 30.12
CA ASP A 214 38.75 17.93 31.21
C ASP A 214 38.04 16.98 32.22
N THR A 215 36.79 16.61 31.95
CA THR A 215 35.97 15.73 32.80
C THR A 215 35.87 14.31 32.25
N ALA A 216 35.34 13.39 33.07
CA ALA A 216 35.09 12.01 32.66
C ALA A 216 34.26 11.92 31.36
N PHE A 217 34.55 10.92 30.54
CA PHE A 217 33.89 10.71 29.27
C PHE A 217 32.37 10.54 29.44
N SER A 218 31.60 11.32 28.70
CA SER A 218 30.14 11.32 28.71
C SER A 218 29.62 10.84 27.35
N TRP A 219 28.93 9.69 27.35
CA TRP A 219 28.28 9.14 26.16
C TRP A 219 27.22 10.09 25.59
N VAL A 220 26.60 10.92 26.43
CA VAL A 220 25.60 11.90 26.01
C VAL A 220 26.26 13.06 25.27
N ASP A 221 27.34 13.61 25.83
CA ASP A 221 28.03 14.76 25.23
C ASP A 221 28.76 14.36 23.96
N TRP A 222 29.40 13.19 23.96
CA TRP A 222 29.98 12.61 22.75
C TRP A 222 28.92 12.33 21.70
N GLY A 223 27.82 11.67 22.08
CA GLY A 223 26.69 11.33 21.21
C GLY A 223 26.07 12.52 20.49
N ALA A 224 25.92 13.65 21.20
CA ALA A 224 25.36 14.88 20.65
C ALA A 224 26.17 15.46 19.48
N GLY A 225 27.45 15.10 19.35
CA GLY A 225 28.36 15.61 18.32
C GLY A 225 28.64 14.65 17.16
N ILE A 226 28.16 13.40 17.18
CA ILE A 226 28.52 12.37 16.17
C ILE A 226 27.86 12.63 14.83
N TYR A 227 26.56 12.92 14.84
CA TYR A 227 25.76 13.14 13.65
C TYR A 227 25.41 14.61 13.55
N THR A 228 25.70 15.23 12.41
CA THR A 228 25.51 16.68 12.21
C THR A 228 24.96 16.98 10.84
N GLY A 229 24.41 18.18 10.68
CA GLY A 229 23.98 18.69 9.39
C GLY A 229 22.85 17.87 8.78
N TRP A 230 22.88 17.72 7.46
CA TRP A 230 21.76 17.13 6.70
C TRP A 230 21.43 15.69 7.06
N GLU A 231 22.42 14.88 7.45
CA GLU A 231 22.19 13.50 7.90
C GLU A 231 21.34 13.46 9.18
N LEU A 232 21.58 14.37 10.12
CA LEU A 232 20.80 14.44 11.34
C LEU A 232 19.33 14.79 11.05
N VAL A 233 19.08 15.68 10.08
CA VAL A 233 17.73 16.01 9.60
C VAL A 233 17.07 14.80 8.94
N ASP A 234 17.81 14.03 8.14
CA ASP A 234 17.32 12.79 7.52
C ASP A 234 16.87 11.78 8.57
N TYR A 235 17.71 11.52 9.58
CA TYR A 235 17.41 10.57 10.65
C TYR A 235 16.22 11.02 11.49
N ALA A 236 16.12 12.32 11.77
CA ALA A 236 14.97 12.89 12.46
C ALA A 236 13.66 12.71 11.67
N ALA A 237 13.69 12.93 10.36
CA ALA A 237 12.52 12.74 9.52
C ALA A 237 12.11 11.26 9.46
N VAL A 238 13.07 10.34 9.28
CA VAL A 238 12.81 8.88 9.34
C VAL A 238 12.24 8.48 10.70
N ALA A 239 12.78 9.01 11.80
CA ALA A 239 12.28 8.74 13.14
C ALA A 239 10.81 9.17 13.30
N LEU A 240 10.38 10.31 12.73
CA LEU A 240 8.96 10.69 12.70
C LEU A 240 8.11 9.67 11.94
N VAL A 241 8.57 9.22 10.76
CA VAL A 241 7.84 8.24 9.93
C VAL A 241 7.65 6.92 10.65
N GLU A 242 8.74 6.36 11.17
CA GLU A 242 8.78 5.01 11.74
C GLU A 242 8.16 4.96 13.15
N SER A 243 8.23 6.06 13.90
CA SER A 243 7.65 6.10 15.25
C SER A 243 6.19 6.48 15.28
N ALA A 244 5.64 7.13 14.24
CA ALA A 244 4.22 7.46 14.20
C ALA A 244 3.31 6.22 14.39
N PRO A 245 3.51 5.08 13.69
CA PRO A 245 2.74 3.86 13.91
C PRO A 245 2.81 3.29 15.34
N LEU A 246 3.83 3.64 16.14
CA LEU A 246 3.89 3.21 17.55
C LEU A 246 2.75 3.80 18.40
N MET A 247 2.12 4.87 17.94
CA MET A 247 0.91 5.43 18.55
C MET A 247 -0.33 4.56 18.34
N LEU A 248 -0.30 3.60 17.41
CA LEU A 248 -1.36 2.62 17.16
C LEU A 248 -1.11 1.29 17.85
N THR A 249 -0.03 1.15 18.64
CA THR A 249 0.26 -0.10 19.35
C THR A 249 -0.85 -0.41 20.37
N PRO A 250 -1.55 -1.55 20.25
CA PRO A 250 -2.60 -1.94 21.20
C PRO A 250 -2.07 -2.03 22.64
N GLY A 251 -2.91 -1.63 23.60
CA GLY A 251 -2.58 -1.69 25.03
C GLY A 251 -1.70 -0.55 25.55
N ARG A 252 -1.29 0.40 24.70
CA ARG A 252 -0.52 1.56 25.15
C ARG A 252 -1.36 2.44 26.08
N ARG A 253 -0.73 2.96 27.13
CA ARG A 253 -1.36 3.87 28.09
C ARG A 253 -0.91 5.31 27.88
N CYS A 254 -1.79 6.22 28.23
CA CYS A 254 -1.53 7.65 28.35
C CYS A 254 -0.82 7.96 29.67
N GLU A 255 -0.34 9.19 29.83
CA GLU A 255 0.41 9.60 31.03
C GLU A 255 -0.43 9.51 32.32
N ASN A 256 -1.75 9.66 32.21
CA ASN A 256 -2.72 9.45 33.31
C ASN A 256 -3.14 7.98 33.51
N GLY A 257 -2.55 7.03 32.78
CA GLY A 257 -2.90 5.61 32.86
C GLY A 257 -4.15 5.19 32.06
N LYS A 258 -4.88 6.12 31.44
CA LYS A 258 -5.98 5.78 30.52
C LYS A 258 -5.45 5.05 29.28
N PRO A 259 -6.25 4.20 28.60
CA PRO A 259 -5.87 3.66 27.29
C PRO A 259 -5.66 4.79 26.28
N VAL A 260 -4.65 4.63 25.41
CA VAL A 260 -4.56 5.40 24.16
C VAL A 260 -5.73 4.97 23.27
N PRO A 261 -6.47 5.90 22.64
CA PRO A 261 -7.67 5.58 21.88
C PRO A 261 -7.33 5.11 20.45
N VAL A 262 -6.61 3.99 20.34
CA VAL A 262 -6.03 3.48 19.09
C VAL A 262 -7.09 3.05 18.06
N GLU A 263 -8.33 2.86 18.49
CA GLU A 263 -9.46 2.47 17.66
C GLU A 263 -10.25 3.65 17.09
N ARG A 264 -9.93 4.89 17.48
CA ARG A 264 -10.67 6.06 16.98
C ARG A 264 -10.19 6.49 15.59
N ASP A 265 -11.14 6.80 14.71
CA ASP A 265 -10.85 7.23 13.33
C ASP A 265 -9.97 8.49 13.26
N ASP A 266 -10.22 9.47 14.13
CA ASP A 266 -9.43 10.71 14.21
C ASP A 266 -8.01 10.44 14.72
N TRP A 267 -7.85 9.55 15.70
CA TRP A 267 -6.52 9.11 16.18
C TRP A 267 -5.72 8.42 15.08
N ILE A 268 -6.35 7.48 14.35
CA ILE A 268 -5.74 6.77 13.23
C ILE A 268 -5.34 7.75 12.14
N LYS A 269 -6.26 8.65 11.76
CA LYS A 269 -6.03 9.69 10.76
C LYS A 269 -4.82 10.55 11.10
N TYR A 270 -4.79 11.16 12.30
CA TYR A 270 -3.67 12.03 12.68
C TYR A 270 -2.34 11.28 12.77
N THR A 271 -2.36 10.00 13.16
CA THR A 271 -1.16 9.16 13.17
C THR A 271 -0.63 8.93 11.75
N VAL A 272 -1.51 8.64 10.79
CA VAL A 272 -1.14 8.48 9.38
C VAL A 272 -0.62 9.79 8.80
N GLU A 273 -1.29 10.91 9.08
CA GLU A 273 -0.90 12.24 8.62
C GLU A 273 0.48 12.64 9.16
N LEU A 274 0.82 12.31 10.41
CA LEU A 274 2.17 12.52 10.96
C LEU A 274 3.23 11.69 10.23
N ALA A 275 2.94 10.42 9.94
CA ALA A 275 3.86 9.57 9.18
C ALA A 275 4.08 10.13 7.76
N GLU A 276 3.04 10.68 7.12
CA GLU A 276 3.15 11.34 5.83
C GLU A 276 3.91 12.67 5.89
N ALA A 277 3.70 13.46 6.95
CA ALA A 277 4.46 14.69 7.18
C ALA A 277 5.95 14.38 7.35
N GLY A 278 6.29 13.33 8.10
CA GLY A 278 7.67 12.82 8.20
C GLY A 278 8.24 12.40 6.84
N ARG A 279 7.46 11.72 5.99
CA ARG A 279 7.90 11.34 4.63
C ARG A 279 8.14 12.56 3.75
N ALA A 280 7.30 13.59 3.87
CA ALA A 280 7.48 14.85 3.17
C ALA A 280 8.75 15.58 3.63
N ALA A 281 8.98 15.66 4.95
CA ALA A 281 10.18 16.23 5.54
C ALA A 281 11.45 15.47 5.11
N TYR A 282 11.41 14.14 5.06
CA TYR A 282 12.52 13.32 4.58
C TYR A 282 12.82 13.58 3.11
N LYS A 283 11.79 13.59 2.26
CA LYS A 283 11.96 13.93 0.83
C LYS A 283 12.55 15.34 0.66
N ALA A 284 12.11 16.30 1.45
CA ALA A 284 12.65 17.66 1.43
C ALA A 284 14.10 17.70 1.89
N SER A 285 14.46 17.00 2.97
CA SER A 285 15.84 16.98 3.49
C SER A 285 16.82 16.34 2.50
N GLN A 286 16.39 15.32 1.74
CA GLN A 286 17.20 14.73 0.67
C GLN A 286 17.58 15.72 -0.44
N SER A 287 16.81 16.80 -0.64
CA SER A 287 17.16 17.85 -1.60
C SER A 287 18.30 18.75 -1.14
N ARG A 288 18.70 18.67 0.14
CA ARG A 288 19.73 19.52 0.77
C ARG A 288 19.44 21.02 0.64
N SER A 289 18.16 21.37 0.55
CA SER A 289 17.67 22.74 0.50
C SER A 289 17.01 23.12 1.82
N GLN A 290 17.51 24.17 2.46
CA GLN A 290 16.94 24.71 3.69
C GLN A 290 15.49 25.16 3.45
N ASP A 291 15.24 25.90 2.38
CA ASP A 291 13.91 26.38 2.01
C ASP A 291 12.91 25.23 1.81
N ALA A 292 13.32 24.14 1.15
CA ALA A 292 12.45 22.99 0.96
C ALA A 292 12.04 22.33 2.29
N VAL A 293 12.96 22.27 3.26
CA VAL A 293 12.64 21.73 4.58
C VAL A 293 11.81 22.70 5.42
N ILE A 294 12.08 24.01 5.32
CA ILE A 294 11.24 25.05 5.95
C ILE A 294 9.79 24.93 5.48
N GLU A 295 9.54 24.70 4.20
CA GLU A 295 8.16 24.48 3.74
C GLU A 295 7.57 23.18 4.30
N ALA A 296 8.37 22.11 4.38
CA ALA A 296 7.91 20.85 4.95
C ALA A 296 7.63 20.94 6.47
N THR A 297 8.23 21.89 7.20
CA THR A 297 7.98 22.05 8.64
C THR A 297 6.55 22.48 8.92
N ASN A 298 5.91 23.25 8.02
CA ASN A 298 4.50 23.62 8.15
C ASN A 298 3.61 22.38 8.25
N ARG A 299 3.83 21.40 7.36
CA ARG A 299 3.07 20.13 7.37
C ARG A 299 3.32 19.31 8.63
N VAL A 300 4.56 19.30 9.14
CA VAL A 300 4.89 18.61 10.41
C VAL A 300 4.20 19.32 11.58
N ALA A 301 4.24 20.65 11.62
CA ALA A 301 3.60 21.45 12.66
C ALA A 301 2.09 21.24 12.69
N ASP A 302 1.43 21.24 11.53
CA ASP A 302 -0.01 21.00 11.41
C ASP A 302 -0.40 19.60 11.91
N ALA A 303 0.34 18.55 11.50
CA ALA A 303 0.09 17.19 11.96
C ALA A 303 0.26 17.06 13.49
N CYS A 304 1.26 17.74 14.06
CA CYS A 304 1.44 17.81 15.50
C CYS A 304 0.29 18.56 16.19
N LEU A 305 -0.12 19.71 15.67
CA LEU A 305 -1.14 20.57 16.25
C LEU A 305 -2.50 19.88 16.30
N LEU A 306 -2.95 19.27 15.19
CA LEU A 306 -4.23 18.59 15.10
C LEU A 306 -4.39 17.50 16.16
N CYS A 307 -3.34 16.70 16.36
CA CYS A 307 -3.35 15.66 17.38
C CYS A 307 -3.27 16.24 18.80
N HIS A 308 -2.39 17.24 19.02
CA HIS A 308 -2.22 17.83 20.34
C HIS A 308 -3.47 18.59 20.81
N GLU A 309 -4.14 19.34 19.95
CA GLU A 309 -5.39 20.05 20.27
C GLU A 309 -6.52 19.09 20.67
N ALA A 310 -6.61 17.96 19.97
CA ALA A 310 -7.59 16.93 20.27
C ALA A 310 -7.29 16.21 21.59
N TYR A 311 -6.03 15.78 21.78
CA TYR A 311 -5.69 14.74 22.76
C TYR A 311 -4.75 15.16 23.89
N ARG A 312 -4.18 16.36 23.88
CA ARG A 312 -3.29 16.79 24.98
C ARG A 312 -3.55 18.21 25.49
N ASP A 313 -3.86 19.15 24.61
CA ASP A 313 -3.94 20.59 24.89
C ASP A 313 -5.38 20.94 25.28
N LYS A 314 -5.81 20.44 26.46
CA LYS A 314 -7.08 20.82 27.09
C LYS A 314 -6.82 21.69 28.34
N PRO A 315 -7.55 22.78 28.54
CA PRO A 315 -7.43 23.59 29.75
C PRO A 315 -7.76 22.76 31.00
N GLY A 316 -6.87 22.77 31.99
CA GLY A 316 -7.16 22.29 33.34
C GLY A 316 -5.88 22.02 34.13
N GLY A 317 -5.88 22.39 35.40
CA GLY A 317 -4.63 22.60 36.15
C GLY A 317 -4.33 24.09 36.20
N THR A 318 -3.77 24.53 37.31
CA THR A 318 -3.48 25.93 37.63
C THR A 318 -2.66 26.62 36.53
N PRO A 319 -2.56 27.96 36.51
CA PRO A 319 -1.73 28.70 35.54
C PRO A 319 -0.28 28.20 35.42
N ASP A 320 0.20 27.50 36.46
CA ASP A 320 1.55 26.92 36.57
C ASP A 320 1.66 25.47 36.04
N ASP A 321 0.57 24.83 35.60
CA ASP A 321 0.60 23.50 34.99
C ASP A 321 0.29 23.57 33.48
N PRO A 322 1.31 23.74 32.62
CA PRO A 322 1.14 23.72 31.16
C PRO A 322 0.76 22.32 30.64
N SER A 323 0.71 21.31 31.51
CA SER A 323 0.42 19.94 31.19
C SER A 323 -0.70 19.43 32.07
N ASN A 324 -1.96 19.66 31.69
CA ASN A 324 -3.07 18.95 32.33
C ASN A 324 -2.89 17.43 32.19
N LYS A 325 -2.17 16.79 33.12
CA LYS A 325 -1.86 15.36 33.04
C LYS A 325 -3.16 14.56 33.09
N ILE A 326 -4.17 15.09 33.79
CA ILE A 326 -5.51 14.51 33.88
C ILE A 326 -6.17 14.45 32.50
N ALA A 327 -5.98 15.47 31.67
CA ALA A 327 -6.52 15.56 30.31
C ALA A 327 -5.55 15.06 29.22
N ARG A 328 -4.80 13.98 29.50
CA ARG A 328 -4.03 13.27 28.45
C ARG A 328 -4.88 12.21 27.77
N CYS A 329 -4.85 12.22 26.44
CA CYS A 329 -5.59 11.37 25.49
C CYS A 329 -7.12 11.48 25.54
N VAL A 330 -7.63 12.70 25.61
CA VAL A 330 -9.07 12.97 25.84
C VAL A 330 -9.85 12.70 24.57
N PRO A 331 -10.96 11.93 24.61
CA PRO A 331 -12.03 12.00 25.62
C PRO A 331 -11.84 11.11 26.86
#